data_AF-A0A4Q2FDC2-F1
#
_entry.id   AF-A0A4Q2FDC2-F1
#
_cell.length_a   1.000
_cell.length_b   1.000
_cell.length_c   1.000
_cell.angle_alpha   90.00
_cell.angle_beta   90.00
_cell.angle_gamma   90.00
#
_symmetry.space_group_name_H-M   'P 1'
#
loop_
_entity.id
_entity.type
_entity.pdbx_description
1 polymer ?
#
loop_
_entity_poly.entity_id
_entity_poly.type
_entity_poly.pdbx_seq_one_letter_code
_entity_poly.pdbx_strand_id
1 'polypeptide(L)'
;MTWRDHEQGELYRRLLALKKEHSALWNGAWGAPMERVTHDHPSTVLAFVRSGKHDRVFAAFNFSPTETLVTLAEVPHPGRYERAVDGHDVVEIASGHQIRLSPWAYLVLTDAG
;
A
#
# COMPACT_ATOMS: atom_id res chain seq x y z
N MET A 1 -1.15 -36.29 1.41
CA MET A 1 -1.30 -34.98 0.76
C MET A 1 0.06 -34.32 0.77
N THR A 2 0.66 -34.10 -0.40
CA THR A 2 2.00 -33.50 -0.51
C THR A 2 1.86 -32.00 -0.26
N TRP A 3 2.32 -31.55 0.90
CA TRP A 3 2.41 -30.13 1.22
C TRP A 3 3.42 -29.50 0.24
N ARG A 4 2.99 -28.51 -0.55
CA ARG A 4 3.88 -27.71 -1.40
C ARG A 4 4.02 -26.35 -0.78
N ASP A 5 5.23 -26.00 -0.38
CA ASP A 5 5.60 -24.62 -0.09
C ASP A 5 5.47 -23.83 -1.39
N HIS A 6 4.40 -23.05 -1.51
CA HIS A 6 4.20 -22.14 -2.64
C HIS A 6 4.73 -20.77 -2.20
N GLU A 7 5.46 -20.06 -3.08
CA GLU A 7 5.89 -18.66 -2.85
C GLU A 7 4.74 -17.74 -2.40
N GLN A 8 3.51 -18.08 -2.79
CA GLN A 8 2.29 -17.40 -2.35
C GLN A 8 2.05 -17.50 -0.84
N GLY A 9 2.46 -18.60 -0.20
CA GLY A 9 2.33 -18.81 1.24
C GLY A 9 3.17 -17.84 2.09
N GLU A 10 4.37 -17.48 1.63
CA GLU A 10 5.20 -16.46 2.27
C GLU A 10 4.61 -15.06 2.08
N LEU A 11 4.14 -14.74 0.87
CA LEU A 11 3.44 -13.48 0.58
C LEU A 11 2.19 -13.31 1.47
N TYR A 12 1.33 -14.34 1.56
CA TYR A 12 0.17 -14.30 2.44
C TYR A 12 0.56 -14.18 3.91
N ARG A 13 1.66 -14.82 4.35
CA ARG A 13 2.15 -14.65 5.73
C ARG A 13 2.59 -13.21 6.00
N ARG A 14 3.30 -12.56 5.09
CA ARG A 14 3.70 -11.14 5.21
C ARG A 14 2.49 -10.22 5.25
N LEU A 15 1.51 -10.40 4.36
CA LEU A 15 0.29 -9.59 4.33
C LEU A 15 -0.56 -9.78 5.59
N LEU A 16 -0.64 -11.00 6.13
CA LEU A 16 -1.34 -11.28 7.39
C LEU A 16 -0.61 -10.71 8.61
N ALA A 17 0.73 -10.71 8.62
CA ALA A 17 1.53 -10.07 9.66
C ALA A 17 1.32 -8.55 9.64
N LEU A 18 1.43 -7.93 8.47
CA LEU A 18 1.20 -6.50 8.26
C LEU A 18 -0.19 -6.06 8.73
N LYS A 19 -1.23 -6.85 8.40
CA LYS A 19 -2.59 -6.61 8.86
C LYS A 19 -2.72 -6.68 10.38
N LYS A 20 -1.94 -7.53 11.07
CA LYS A 20 -1.98 -7.62 12.54
C LYS A 20 -1.25 -6.47 13.22
N GLU A 21 -0.17 -5.99 12.61
CA GLU A 21 0.73 -4.97 13.17
C GLU A 21 0.21 -3.54 13.02
N HIS A 22 -0.47 -3.21 11.91
CA HIS A 22 -0.98 -1.86 11.67
C HIS A 22 -2.50 -1.77 11.82
N SER A 23 -2.96 -1.09 12.88
CA SER A 23 -4.40 -0.97 13.20
C SER A 23 -5.21 -0.25 12.11
N ALA A 24 -4.60 0.64 11.34
CA ALA A 24 -5.21 1.27 10.16
C ALA A 24 -5.69 0.25 9.10
N LEU A 25 -5.06 -0.95 9.06
CA LEU A 25 -5.42 -2.06 8.17
C LEU A 25 -6.42 -3.04 8.80
N TRP A 26 -6.87 -2.81 10.03
CA TRP A 26 -7.89 -3.62 10.67
C TRP A 26 -9.26 -3.43 10.00
N ASN A 27 -10.11 -4.44 10.11
CA ASN A 27 -11.43 -4.46 9.50
C ASN A 27 -12.45 -3.68 10.36
N GLY A 28 -13.47 -3.10 9.72
CA GLY A 28 -14.65 -2.56 10.40
C GLY A 28 -14.43 -1.19 11.05
N ALA A 29 -15.16 -0.92 12.14
CA ALA A 29 -15.14 0.36 12.86
C ALA A 29 -13.82 0.66 13.61
N TRP A 30 -12.83 -0.23 13.50
CA TRP A 30 -11.51 -0.11 14.12
C TRP A 30 -10.39 0.20 13.13
N GLY A 31 -10.70 0.27 11.83
CA GLY A 31 -9.80 0.80 10.80
C GLY A 31 -10.11 2.26 10.50
N ALA A 32 -9.11 3.03 10.12
CA ALA A 32 -9.26 4.41 9.67
C ALA A 32 -10.04 4.51 8.33
N PRO A 33 -10.74 5.63 8.05
CA PRO A 33 -11.41 5.83 6.78
C PRO A 33 -10.42 5.71 5.62
N MET A 34 -10.88 5.11 4.52
CA MET A 34 -10.12 5.03 3.28
C MET A 34 -10.31 6.32 2.49
N GLU A 35 -9.27 7.13 2.42
CA GLU A 35 -9.21 8.36 1.62
C GLU A 35 -8.54 8.04 0.29
N ARG A 36 -9.26 8.23 -0.81
CA ARG A 36 -8.74 7.88 -2.14
C ARG A 36 -7.62 8.83 -2.54
N VAL A 37 -6.54 8.28 -3.09
CA VAL A 37 -5.49 9.06 -3.76
C VAL A 37 -5.91 9.19 -5.22
N THR A 38 -5.92 10.40 -5.76
CA THR A 38 -6.22 10.64 -7.18
C THR A 38 -4.96 10.42 -8.01
N HIS A 39 -5.07 9.72 -9.14
CA HIS A 39 -3.96 9.41 -10.04
C HIS A 39 -4.45 9.17 -11.48
N ASP A 40 -3.51 9.05 -12.41
CA ASP A 40 -3.72 8.94 -13.87
C ASP A 40 -4.14 7.54 -14.38
N HIS A 41 -4.21 6.53 -13.52
CA HIS A 41 -4.54 5.12 -13.89
C HIS A 41 -5.71 4.48 -13.09
N PRO A 42 -6.87 5.15 -12.95
CA PRO A 42 -7.93 4.72 -12.01
C PRO A 42 -8.65 3.40 -12.38
N SER A 43 -8.49 2.90 -13.62
CA SER A 43 -9.11 1.64 -14.08
C SER A 43 -8.30 0.40 -13.73
N THR A 44 -7.00 0.54 -13.50
CA THR A 44 -6.07 -0.58 -13.25
C THR A 44 -5.36 -0.47 -11.92
N VAL A 45 -5.28 0.73 -11.34
CA VAL A 45 -4.61 0.97 -10.07
C VAL A 45 -5.61 1.44 -9.02
N LEU A 46 -5.49 0.87 -7.83
CA LEU A 46 -6.18 1.35 -6.63
C LEU A 46 -5.13 1.95 -5.70
N ALA A 47 -5.25 3.25 -5.40
CA ALA A 47 -4.41 3.92 -4.42
C ALA A 47 -5.25 4.65 -3.37
N PHE A 48 -4.86 4.53 -2.11
CA PHE A 48 -5.53 5.17 -0.99
C PHE A 48 -4.61 5.41 0.20
N VAL A 49 -5.05 6.31 1.08
CA VAL A 49 -4.49 6.50 2.40
C VAL A 49 -5.53 6.13 3.46
N ARG A 50 -5.06 5.55 4.55
CA ARG A 50 -5.83 5.40 5.79
C ARG A 50 -5.08 6.11 6.90
N SER A 51 -5.70 7.09 7.54
CA SER A 51 -5.10 7.83 8.67
C SER A 51 -5.95 7.66 9.92
N GLY A 52 -5.42 6.90 10.90
CA GLY A 52 -5.95 6.79 12.24
C GLY A 52 -5.43 7.90 13.17
N LYS A 53 -5.74 7.80 14.46
CA LYS A 53 -5.23 8.75 15.46
C LYS A 53 -3.71 8.64 15.69
N HIS A 54 -3.14 7.47 15.42
CA HIS A 54 -1.76 7.14 15.78
C HIS A 54 -0.96 6.50 14.66
N ASP A 55 -1.61 6.16 13.55
CA ASP A 55 -1.00 5.49 12.42
C ASP A 55 -1.53 6.02 11.10
N ARG A 56 -0.67 6.00 10.10
CA ARG A 56 -1.02 6.32 8.72
C ARG A 56 -0.45 5.28 7.80
N VAL A 57 -1.25 4.87 6.82
CA VAL A 57 -0.88 3.89 5.81
C VAL A 57 -1.22 4.44 4.44
N PHE A 58 -0.23 4.47 3.56
CA PHE A 58 -0.43 4.64 2.13
C PHE A 58 -0.38 3.25 1.47
N ALA A 59 -1.31 2.98 0.56
CA ALA A 59 -1.29 1.75 -0.21
C ALA A 59 -1.64 1.99 -1.67
N ALA A 60 -0.92 1.33 -2.58
CA ALA A 60 -1.18 1.31 -4.00
C ALA A 60 -1.09 -0.12 -4.55
N PHE A 61 -2.04 -0.51 -5.39
CA PHE A 61 -2.16 -1.86 -5.93
C PHE A 61 -2.34 -1.79 -7.44
N ASN A 62 -1.55 -2.55 -8.19
CA ASN A 62 -1.73 -2.74 -9.62
C ASN A 62 -2.55 -4.01 -9.88
N PHE A 63 -3.74 -3.85 -10.45
CA PHE A 63 -4.63 -4.95 -10.83
C PHE A 63 -4.57 -5.28 -12.33
N SER A 64 -3.44 -5.00 -12.98
CA SER A 64 -3.20 -5.38 -14.36
C SER A 64 -1.97 -6.31 -14.50
N PRO A 65 -1.90 -7.06 -15.61
CA PRO A 65 -0.71 -7.84 -15.97
C PRO A 65 0.41 -6.98 -16.59
N THR A 66 0.30 -5.66 -16.58
CA THR A 66 1.27 -4.73 -17.19
C THR A 66 1.96 -3.91 -16.12
N GLU A 67 3.26 -3.65 -16.30
CA GLU A 67 3.93 -2.62 -15.48
C GLU A 67 3.22 -1.27 -15.69
N THR A 68 2.98 -0.55 -14.60
CA THR A 68 2.31 0.75 -14.63
C THR A 68 3.14 1.78 -13.87
N LEU A 69 3.40 2.92 -14.52
CA LEU A 69 3.96 4.10 -13.87
C LEU A 69 2.81 5.05 -13.54
N VAL A 70 2.54 5.23 -12.25
CA VAL A 70 1.40 5.97 -11.74
C VAL A 70 1.86 7.34 -11.26
N THR A 71 1.26 8.40 -11.78
CA THR A 71 1.48 9.77 -11.30
C THR A 71 0.38 10.14 -10.31
N LEU A 72 0.77 10.46 -9.07
CA LEU A 72 -0.16 10.88 -8.04
C LEU A 72 -0.58 12.34 -8.30
N ALA A 73 -1.85 12.59 -8.52
CA ALA A 73 -2.37 13.94 -8.73
C ALA A 73 -2.70 14.62 -7.40
N GLU A 74 -3.43 13.93 -6.52
CA GLU A 74 -3.86 14.44 -5.23
C GLU A 74 -3.66 13.36 -4.17
N VAL A 75 -2.84 13.67 -3.17
CA VAL A 75 -2.49 12.74 -2.08
C VAL A 75 -3.04 13.30 -0.77
N PRO A 76 -4.03 12.64 -0.16
CA PRO A 76 -4.39 12.90 1.22
C PRO A 76 -3.19 12.63 2.13
N HIS A 77 -2.91 13.54 3.06
CA HIS A 77 -1.83 13.37 4.04
C HIS A 77 -0.43 13.13 3.43
N PRO A 78 0.09 14.04 2.60
CA PRO A 78 1.44 13.90 2.05
C PRO A 78 2.50 13.87 3.15
N GLY A 79 3.64 13.26 2.89
CA GLY A 79 4.72 13.16 3.86
C GLY A 79 5.71 12.04 3.59
N ARG A 80 6.54 11.75 4.59
CA ARG A 80 7.52 10.67 4.57
C ARG A 80 6.88 9.39 5.10
N TYR A 81 7.04 8.32 4.36
CA TYR A 81 6.54 7.01 4.71
C TYR A 81 7.66 5.99 4.59
N GLU A 82 7.62 4.91 5.36
CA GLU A 82 8.54 3.79 5.25
C GLU A 82 7.83 2.58 4.62
N ARG A 83 8.55 1.76 3.86
CA ARG A 83 7.98 0.49 3.36
C ARG A 83 7.62 -0.41 4.54
N ALA A 84 6.44 -1.01 4.48
CA ALA A 84 5.96 -1.85 5.56
C ALA A 84 6.14 -3.36 5.28
N VAL A 85 6.32 -3.77 4.01
CA VAL A 85 6.34 -5.19 3.61
C VAL A 85 7.70 -5.69 3.12
N ASP A 86 8.48 -4.84 2.44
CA ASP A 86 9.65 -5.29 1.66
C ASP A 86 10.93 -4.46 1.90
N GLY A 87 11.02 -3.72 3.00
CA GLY A 87 12.24 -2.98 3.38
C GLY A 87 11.96 -1.86 4.38
N HIS A 88 12.99 -1.12 4.79
CA HIS A 88 12.88 0.06 5.67
C HIS A 88 13.20 1.37 4.95
N ASP A 89 13.07 1.39 3.62
CA ASP A 89 13.33 2.60 2.84
C ASP A 89 12.25 3.63 3.09
N VAL A 90 12.67 4.86 3.39
CA VAL A 90 11.78 6.01 3.49
C VAL A 90 11.54 6.60 2.10
N VAL A 91 10.27 6.77 1.75
CA VAL A 91 9.77 7.32 0.49
C VAL A 91 8.91 8.54 0.81
N GLU A 92 9.11 9.62 0.06
CA GLU A 92 8.25 10.79 0.14
C GLU A 92 7.06 10.63 -0.81
N ILE A 93 5.85 10.71 -0.27
CA ILE A 93 4.60 10.63 -1.03
C ILE A 93 3.93 12.00 -1.01
N ALA A 94 3.80 12.57 -2.20
CA ALA A 94 3.16 13.86 -2.44
C ALA A 94 2.54 13.91 -3.84
N SER A 95 1.73 14.94 -4.10
CA SER A 95 1.26 15.24 -5.46
C SER A 95 2.44 15.44 -6.43
N GLY A 96 2.30 14.92 -7.63
CA GLY A 96 3.35 14.86 -8.66
C GLY A 96 4.32 13.68 -8.51
N HIS A 97 4.30 12.96 -7.38
CA HIS A 97 5.16 11.80 -7.19
C HIS A 97 4.76 10.66 -8.13
N GLN A 98 5.76 9.92 -8.62
CA GLN A 98 5.54 8.78 -9.50
C GLN A 98 5.92 7.47 -8.83
N ILE A 99 5.01 6.50 -8.89
CA ILE A 99 5.20 5.16 -8.35
C ILE A 99 5.20 4.18 -9.51
N ARG A 100 6.23 3.32 -9.57
CA ARG A 100 6.28 2.21 -10.51
C ARG A 100 5.78 0.94 -9.82
N LEU A 101 4.80 0.29 -10.44
CA LEU A 101 4.24 -0.97 -9.98
C LEU A 101 4.36 -2.02 -11.08
N SER A 102 5.10 -3.09 -10.81
CA SER A 102 5.17 -4.27 -11.68
C SER A 102 3.78 -4.92 -11.84
N PRO A 103 3.60 -5.84 -12.80
CA PRO A 103 2.36 -6.62 -12.93
C PRO A 103 1.93 -7.22 -11.59
N TRP A 104 0.67 -7.00 -11.19
CA TRP A 104 0.10 -7.51 -9.93
C TRP A 104 0.81 -7.08 -8.64
N ALA A 105 1.73 -6.11 -8.72
CA ALA A 105 2.48 -5.65 -7.57
C ALA A 105 1.66 -4.69 -6.71
N TYR A 106 2.12 -4.54 -5.47
CA TYR A 106 1.58 -3.59 -4.52
C TYR A 106 2.71 -2.80 -3.85
N LEU A 107 2.34 -1.67 -3.28
CA LEU A 107 3.17 -0.86 -2.42
C LEU A 107 2.35 -0.54 -1.18
N VAL A 108 2.84 -0.93 0.00
CA VAL A 108 2.25 -0.54 1.28
C VAL A 108 3.31 0.16 2.11
N LEU A 109 3.00 1.36 2.56
CA LEU A 109 3.88 2.22 3.33
C LEU A 109 3.19 2.66 4.60
N THR A 110 3.95 2.81 5.68
CA THR A 110 3.51 3.30 6.99
C THR A 110 4.21 4.60 7.32
N ASP A 111 3.67 5.36 8.28
CA ASP A 111 4.28 6.63 8.70
C ASP A 111 5.74 6.43 9.12
N ALA A 112 6.67 7.18 8.53
CA ALA A 112 8.06 7.23 9.00
C ALA A 112 8.14 8.40 9.98
N GLY A 113 8.07 8.09 11.28
CA GLY A 113 7.90 9.06 12.38
C GLY A 113 8.78 10.32 12.35
#